data_AF-A0AAW0JM81-F1
#
_entry.id   AF-A0AAW0JM81-F1
#
_cell.length_a   1.000
_cell.length_b   1.000
_cell.length_c   1.000
_cell.angle_alpha   90.00
_cell.angle_beta   90.00
_cell.angle_gamma   90.00
#
_symmetry.space_group_name_H-M   'P 1'
#
loop_
_entity.id
_entity.type
_entity.pdbx_description
1 polymer ?
#
loop_
_entity_poly.entity_id
_entity_poly.type
_entity_poly.pdbx_seq_one_letter_code
_entity_poly.pdbx_strand_id
1 'polypeptide(L)'
;MELDPDDVFRDDEDDADNEFYRGDQKDETHFQIAVSCISQSLKTQIINRSYDEVAICFFNTREKKNLQELNGVFIFNVAEREYLDRPTARLIKELDCIEEKFMKEIGSQNGIISGTRENSLYNALWVAQALLRKGSAKTADKRILLFTNEDDPFGNIKGATKIDMTRTTLQRAKDAQDLGISIELLPLSQPDEEFNVSLFFAERQGAITWLDSVSNRPLKAERSFICSDTGALVQEPLKRYQPYKK
;
A
#
# COMPACT_ATOMS: atom_id res chain seq x y z
N MET A 1 -1.04 -44.00 -50.00
CA MET A 1 -0.64 -43.74 -48.60
C MET A 1 -1.82 -43.05 -47.98
N GLU A 2 -2.60 -43.81 -47.22
CA GLU A 2 -3.67 -43.29 -46.39
C GLU A 2 -3.02 -42.59 -45.19
N LEU A 3 -3.43 -41.35 -44.92
CA LEU A 3 -3.00 -40.61 -43.73
C LEU A 3 -3.86 -41.10 -42.56
N ASP A 4 -3.18 -41.51 -41.49
CA ASP A 4 -3.78 -42.04 -40.27
C ASP A 4 -4.47 -40.89 -39.50
N PRO A 5 -5.76 -40.98 -39.12
CA PRO A 5 -6.48 -39.91 -38.43
C PRO A 5 -5.93 -39.57 -37.03
N ASP A 6 -5.09 -40.43 -36.46
CA ASP A 6 -4.52 -40.28 -35.12
C ASP A 6 -3.30 -39.34 -35.07
N ASP A 7 -2.74 -38.92 -36.22
CA ASP A 7 -1.66 -37.91 -36.26
C ASP A 7 -2.17 -36.46 -36.06
N VAL A 8 -3.49 -36.24 -35.90
CA VAL A 8 -4.09 -34.91 -35.63
C VAL A 8 -4.14 -34.58 -34.13
N PHE A 9 -3.96 -35.57 -33.25
CA PHE A 9 -4.05 -35.41 -31.79
C PHE A 9 -2.78 -35.84 -31.06
N ARG A 10 -1.61 -35.66 -31.67
CA ARG A 10 -0.38 -35.59 -30.88
C ARG A 10 -0.32 -34.20 -30.26
N ASP A 11 -0.57 -34.14 -28.97
CA ASP A 11 -0.20 -33.00 -28.14
C ASP A 11 1.32 -32.80 -28.29
N ASP A 12 1.73 -31.81 -29.08
CA ASP A 12 3.07 -31.23 -29.07
C ASP A 12 3.28 -30.44 -27.76
N GLU A 13 2.96 -31.05 -26.61
CA GLU A 13 3.40 -30.64 -25.29
C GLU A 13 4.85 -31.09 -25.13
N ASP A 14 5.79 -30.30 -25.66
CA ASP A 14 7.15 -30.08 -25.11
C ASP A 14 8.04 -29.30 -26.10
N ASP A 15 7.55 -28.16 -26.62
CA ASP A 15 8.45 -27.16 -27.22
C ASP A 15 9.13 -26.36 -26.10
N ALA A 16 10.24 -26.90 -25.60
CA ALA A 16 11.12 -26.28 -24.60
C ALA A 16 11.81 -24.98 -25.06
N ASP A 17 11.58 -24.55 -26.31
CA ASP A 17 12.20 -23.38 -26.94
C ASP A 17 11.20 -22.30 -27.37
N ASN A 18 10.08 -22.15 -26.65
CA ASN A 18 9.24 -20.97 -26.82
C ASN A 18 9.89 -19.74 -26.15
N GLU A 19 10.87 -19.14 -26.85
CA GLU A 19 11.58 -17.89 -26.48
C GLU A 19 10.65 -16.69 -26.28
N PHE A 20 9.34 -16.83 -26.49
CA PHE A 20 8.33 -15.79 -26.31
C PHE A 20 7.89 -15.57 -24.84
N TYR A 21 8.22 -16.48 -23.92
CA TYR A 21 7.83 -16.40 -22.50
C TYR A 21 8.98 -16.27 -21.50
N ARG A 22 10.22 -16.06 -21.95
CA ARG A 22 11.26 -15.52 -21.06
C ARG A 22 11.14 -14.00 -21.01
N GLY A 23 10.06 -13.53 -20.41
CA GLY A 23 10.03 -12.17 -19.89
C GLY A 23 11.18 -12.05 -18.91
N ASP A 24 12.09 -11.10 -19.14
CA ASP A 24 13.10 -10.68 -18.17
C ASP A 24 12.45 -10.66 -16.78
N GLN A 25 12.83 -11.58 -15.90
CA GLN A 25 12.53 -11.50 -14.47
C GLN A 25 13.36 -10.34 -13.91
N LYS A 26 12.95 -9.13 -14.25
CA LYS A 26 13.33 -7.94 -13.51
C LYS A 26 12.47 -7.98 -12.27
N ASP A 27 13.10 -8.15 -11.11
CA ASP A 27 12.41 -8.05 -9.84
C ASP A 27 11.63 -6.72 -9.81
N GLU A 28 10.30 -6.82 -9.71
CA GLU A 28 9.42 -5.66 -9.70
C GLU A 28 9.74 -4.82 -8.47
N THR A 29 9.98 -3.53 -8.65
CA THR A 29 10.33 -2.64 -7.53
C THR A 29 9.10 -2.42 -6.64
N HIS A 30 9.30 -2.12 -5.35
CA HIS A 30 8.21 -1.72 -4.45
C HIS A 30 7.36 -0.57 -5.00
N PHE A 31 7.99 0.35 -5.75
CA PHE A 31 7.29 1.44 -6.41
C PHE A 31 6.35 0.94 -7.51
N GLN A 32 6.82 0.04 -8.38
CA GLN A 32 6.01 -0.58 -9.42
C GLN A 32 4.85 -1.38 -8.83
N ILE A 33 5.10 -2.18 -7.79
CA ILE A 33 4.05 -2.93 -7.06
C ILE A 33 2.97 -1.98 -6.53
N ALA A 34 3.37 -0.86 -5.90
CA ALA A 34 2.43 0.13 -5.37
C ALA A 34 1.59 0.78 -6.47
N VAL A 35 2.23 1.19 -7.58
CA VAL A 35 1.54 1.79 -8.74
C VAL A 35 0.57 0.80 -9.37
N SER A 36 0.99 -0.46 -9.58
CA SER A 36 0.18 -1.56 -10.09
C SER A 36 -1.04 -1.81 -9.19
N CYS A 37 -0.84 -1.86 -7.86
CA CYS A 37 -1.92 -2.01 -6.88
C CYS A 37 -2.92 -0.84 -6.94
N ILE A 38 -2.44 0.40 -7.04
CA ILE A 38 -3.30 1.59 -7.15
C ILE A 38 -4.08 1.54 -8.46
N SER A 39 -3.44 1.22 -9.59
CA SER A 39 -4.09 1.10 -10.90
C SER A 39 -5.21 0.06 -10.88
N GLN A 40 -4.98 -1.13 -10.31
CA GLN A 40 -5.99 -2.18 -10.17
C GLN A 40 -7.15 -1.77 -9.24
N SER A 41 -6.84 -1.10 -8.13
CA SER A 41 -7.87 -0.55 -7.23
C SER A 41 -8.73 0.49 -7.94
N LEU A 42 -8.13 1.41 -8.70
CA LEU A 42 -8.86 2.42 -9.48
C LEU A 42 -9.75 1.79 -10.56
N LYS A 43 -9.27 0.75 -11.26
CA LYS A 43 -10.07 -0.01 -12.25
C LYS A 43 -11.33 -0.62 -11.61
N THR A 44 -11.19 -1.17 -10.40
CA THR A 44 -12.31 -1.73 -9.64
C THR A 44 -13.28 -0.64 -9.15
N GLN A 45 -12.74 0.51 -8.72
CA GLN A 45 -13.54 1.65 -8.28
C GLN A 45 -14.35 2.30 -9.41
N ILE A 46 -13.87 2.28 -10.66
CA ILE A 46 -14.68 2.75 -11.81
C ILE A 46 -16.02 2.01 -11.89
N ILE A 47 -16.01 0.70 -11.63
CA ILE A 47 -17.20 -0.14 -11.76
C ILE A 47 -18.14 0.06 -10.56
N ASN A 48 -17.57 0.08 -9.34
CA ASN A 48 -18.35 -0.05 -8.11
C ASN A 48 -18.53 1.27 -7.33
N ARG A 49 -17.67 2.27 -7.55
CA ARG A 49 -17.55 3.49 -6.75
C ARG A 49 -17.05 4.70 -7.57
N SER A 50 -17.64 4.93 -8.74
CA SER A 50 -17.17 5.94 -9.71
C SER A 50 -17.27 7.40 -9.25
N TYR A 51 -18.03 7.66 -8.18
CA TYR A 51 -18.16 9.00 -7.58
C TYR A 51 -17.12 9.27 -6.49
N ASP A 52 -16.36 8.27 -6.06
CA ASP A 52 -15.31 8.45 -5.06
C ASP A 52 -14.27 9.46 -5.59
N GLU A 53 -13.70 10.19 -4.65
CA GLU A 53 -12.67 11.18 -4.92
C GLU A 53 -11.32 10.66 -4.42
N VAL A 54 -10.31 10.73 -5.28
CA VAL A 54 -9.00 10.13 -5.06
C VAL A 54 -7.90 11.15 -5.33
N ALA A 55 -6.77 11.01 -4.65
CA ALA A 55 -5.55 11.73 -4.98
C ALA A 55 -4.35 10.80 -4.76
N ILE A 56 -3.32 10.96 -5.60
CA ILE A 56 -2.09 10.18 -5.50
C ILE A 56 -0.99 11.13 -5.01
N CYS A 57 -0.47 10.86 -3.83
CA CYS A 57 0.52 11.69 -3.16
C CYS A 57 1.83 10.91 -3.05
N PHE A 58 2.87 11.40 -3.73
CA PHE A 58 4.23 10.93 -3.54
C PHE A 58 4.91 11.78 -2.47
N PHE A 59 5.64 11.14 -1.58
CA PHE A 59 6.50 11.81 -0.61
C PHE A 59 7.94 11.35 -0.79
N ASN A 60 8.86 12.09 -0.19
CA ASN A 60 10.28 11.91 -0.40
C ASN A 60 10.69 12.14 -1.88
N THR A 61 10.07 13.14 -2.51
CA THR A 61 10.32 13.54 -3.90
C THR A 61 11.32 14.68 -4.01
N ARG A 62 12.07 14.76 -5.12
CA ARG A 62 12.97 15.89 -5.38
C ARG A 62 12.16 17.14 -5.72
N GLU A 63 11.22 17.00 -6.64
CA GLU A 63 10.29 18.08 -6.99
C GLU A 63 9.13 18.14 -6.01
N LYS A 64 8.60 19.35 -5.81
CA LYS A 64 7.39 19.58 -5.04
C LYS A 64 6.24 20.05 -5.94
N LYS A 65 5.04 19.57 -5.61
CA LYS A 65 3.79 20.05 -6.22
C LYS A 65 2.68 19.85 -5.22
N ASN A 66 2.41 20.86 -4.40
CA ASN A 66 1.32 20.85 -3.43
C ASN A 66 0.96 22.29 -3.02
N LEU A 67 -0.28 22.51 -2.58
CA LEU A 67 -0.82 23.84 -2.26
C LEU A 67 -0.09 24.55 -1.12
N GLN A 68 0.59 23.80 -0.25
CA GLN A 68 1.34 24.35 0.88
C GLN A 68 2.80 24.63 0.55
N GLU A 69 3.24 24.39 -0.68
CA GLU A 69 4.62 24.57 -1.14
C GLU A 69 5.67 23.82 -0.28
N LEU A 70 5.26 22.70 0.35
CA LEU A 70 6.11 21.89 1.21
C LEU A 70 7.06 21.02 0.39
N ASN A 71 8.33 20.97 0.80
CA ASN A 71 9.36 20.16 0.15
C ASN A 71 9.09 18.65 0.35
N GLY A 72 9.56 17.85 -0.60
CA GLY A 72 9.49 16.40 -0.51
C GLY A 72 8.09 15.83 -0.69
N VAL A 73 7.13 16.59 -1.26
CA VAL A 73 5.76 16.14 -1.50
C VAL A 73 5.27 16.57 -2.89
N PHE A 74 4.85 15.60 -3.69
CA PHE A 74 4.32 15.79 -5.03
C PHE A 74 2.93 15.16 -5.18
N ILE A 75 1.95 15.98 -5.57
CA ILE A 75 0.58 15.57 -5.85
C ILE A 75 0.40 15.29 -7.34
N PHE A 76 0.14 14.03 -7.64
CA PHE A 76 -0.20 13.56 -8.97
C PHE A 76 -1.71 13.61 -9.17
N ASN A 77 -2.12 14.53 -10.04
CA ASN A 77 -3.50 14.72 -10.47
C ASN A 77 -3.53 14.91 -12.00
N VAL A 78 -4.66 14.60 -12.60
CA VAL A 78 -4.96 14.97 -14.00
C VAL A 78 -5.07 16.50 -14.13
N ALA A 79 -4.58 17.07 -15.23
CA ALA A 79 -4.40 18.52 -15.40
C ALA A 79 -5.64 19.41 -15.16
N GLU A 80 -6.84 18.86 -15.27
CA GLU A 80 -8.12 19.59 -15.13
C GLU A 80 -8.66 19.60 -13.68
N ARG A 81 -7.95 18.97 -12.74
CA ARG A 81 -8.43 18.74 -11.37
C ARG A 81 -7.47 19.32 -10.34
N GLU A 82 -7.94 20.33 -9.63
CA GLU A 82 -7.11 21.11 -8.71
C GLU A 82 -6.86 20.41 -7.36
N TYR A 83 -7.82 19.63 -6.85
CA TYR A 83 -7.73 18.99 -5.53
C TYR A 83 -7.74 17.46 -5.60
N LEU A 84 -8.92 16.87 -5.80
CA LEU A 84 -9.12 15.42 -5.88
C LEU A 84 -9.65 15.06 -7.27
N ASP A 85 -9.13 13.96 -7.80
CA ASP A 85 -9.59 13.31 -9.02
C ASP A 85 -10.77 12.38 -8.76
N ARG A 86 -11.41 11.91 -9.83
CA ARG A 86 -12.28 10.73 -9.79
C ARG A 86 -11.54 9.55 -10.41
N PRO A 87 -11.88 8.30 -10.03
CA PRO A 87 -11.36 7.13 -10.72
C PRO A 87 -11.84 7.17 -12.17
N THR A 88 -10.96 7.55 -13.09
CA THR A 88 -11.26 7.69 -14.51
C THR A 88 -10.25 6.92 -15.34
N ALA A 89 -10.64 6.50 -16.54
CA ALA A 89 -9.74 5.84 -17.48
C ALA A 89 -8.51 6.71 -17.81
N ARG A 90 -8.68 8.04 -17.81
CA ARG A 90 -7.57 8.98 -18.02
C ARG A 90 -6.58 8.97 -16.87
N LEU A 91 -7.05 9.07 -15.62
CA LEU A 91 -6.18 8.98 -14.44
C LEU A 91 -5.38 7.68 -14.45
N ILE A 92 -6.04 6.55 -14.73
CA ILE A 92 -5.40 5.23 -14.80
C ILE A 92 -4.35 5.19 -15.91
N LYS A 93 -4.67 5.66 -17.12
CA LYS A 93 -3.73 5.68 -18.24
C LYS A 93 -2.50 6.55 -17.95
N GLU A 94 -2.69 7.71 -17.32
CA GLU A 94 -1.57 8.58 -16.94
C GLU A 94 -0.75 7.98 -15.79
N LEU A 95 -1.40 7.29 -14.84
CA LEU A 95 -0.75 6.58 -13.73
C LEU A 95 0.06 5.38 -14.23
N ASP A 96 -0.44 4.61 -15.19
CA ASP A 96 0.27 3.45 -15.76
C ASP A 96 1.59 3.89 -16.44
N CYS A 97 1.72 5.17 -16.81
CA CYS A 97 2.96 5.76 -17.36
C CYS A 97 3.75 6.59 -16.32
N ILE A 98 3.36 6.57 -15.04
CA ILE A 98 3.94 7.46 -14.02
C ILE A 98 5.42 7.17 -13.77
N GLU A 99 5.88 5.93 -13.93
CA GLU A 99 7.25 5.55 -13.60
C GLU A 99 8.27 6.35 -14.41
N GLU A 100 8.08 6.43 -15.73
CA GLU A 100 8.98 7.21 -16.59
C GLU A 100 8.99 8.68 -16.22
N LYS A 101 7.81 9.26 -15.97
CA LYS A 101 7.66 10.66 -15.58
C LYS A 101 8.27 10.89 -14.19
N PHE A 102 8.11 9.94 -13.29
CA PHE A 102 8.66 10.01 -11.95
C PHE A 102 10.18 10.04 -12.02
N MET A 103 10.80 9.18 -12.83
CA MET A 103 12.25 9.14 -12.98
C MET A 103 12.83 10.38 -13.66
N LYS A 104 12.17 10.88 -14.72
CA LYS A 104 12.65 12.02 -15.52
C LYS A 104 12.39 13.37 -14.84
N GLU A 105 11.20 13.56 -14.29
CA GLU A 105 10.73 14.87 -13.83
C GLU A 105 10.67 14.96 -12.30
N ILE A 106 9.94 14.05 -11.63
CA ILE A 106 9.61 14.18 -10.19
C ILE A 106 10.83 13.89 -9.30
N GLY A 107 11.48 12.76 -9.55
CA GLY A 107 12.63 12.24 -8.82
C GLY A 107 12.34 11.86 -7.37
N SER A 108 13.16 10.97 -6.81
CA SER A 108 13.24 10.74 -5.38
C SER A 108 14.38 11.56 -4.77
N GLN A 109 14.18 12.03 -3.54
CA GLN A 109 15.26 12.58 -2.72
C GLN A 109 15.88 11.46 -1.87
N ASN A 110 17.17 11.58 -1.53
CA ASN A 110 17.88 10.60 -0.69
C ASN A 110 17.40 10.68 0.76
N GLY A 111 16.27 10.02 1.05
CA GLY A 111 15.67 9.91 2.39
C GLY A 111 15.62 11.23 3.17
N ILE A 112 15.58 11.10 4.50
CA ILE A 112 15.81 12.25 5.38
C ILE A 112 17.32 12.48 5.47
N ILE A 113 17.79 13.55 4.81
CA ILE A 113 19.21 13.93 4.84
C ILE A 113 19.58 14.36 6.26
N SER A 114 20.54 13.65 6.87
CA SER A 114 21.05 14.00 8.20
C SER A 114 21.59 15.43 8.21
N GLY A 115 20.99 16.29 9.05
CA GLY A 115 21.34 17.70 9.17
C GLY A 115 20.30 18.65 8.57
N THR A 116 19.40 18.17 7.72
CA THR A 116 18.19 18.93 7.35
C THR A 116 17.09 18.65 8.38
N ARG A 117 16.27 19.66 8.68
CA ARG A 117 15.05 19.50 9.50
C ARG A 117 13.84 19.12 8.62
N GLU A 118 14.09 18.61 7.42
CA GLU A 118 13.04 18.28 6.48
C GLU A 118 12.40 16.95 6.84
N ASN A 119 11.08 16.97 6.98
CA ASN A 119 10.29 15.81 7.37
C ASN A 119 9.24 15.56 6.29
N SER A 120 9.61 14.76 5.28
CA SER A 120 8.74 14.48 4.14
C SER A 120 7.47 13.73 4.55
N LEU A 121 7.55 12.83 5.53
CA LEU A 121 6.39 12.11 6.05
C LEU A 121 5.40 13.03 6.77
N TYR A 122 5.90 13.91 7.65
CA TYR A 122 5.06 14.95 8.27
C TYR A 122 4.42 15.86 7.22
N ASN A 123 5.21 16.31 6.24
CA ASN A 123 4.71 17.15 5.16
C ASN A 123 3.62 16.44 4.36
N ALA A 124 3.81 15.17 4.02
CA ALA A 124 2.86 14.37 3.28
C ALA A 124 1.54 14.20 4.04
N LEU A 125 1.60 13.92 5.35
CA LEU A 125 0.41 13.86 6.20
C LEU A 125 -0.33 15.18 6.23
N TRP A 126 0.38 16.30 6.30
CA TRP A 126 -0.23 17.62 6.27
C TRP A 126 -0.86 17.95 4.91
N VAL A 127 -0.18 17.64 3.80
CA VAL A 127 -0.74 17.81 2.45
C VAL A 127 -1.97 16.95 2.25
N ALA A 128 -1.91 15.66 2.57
CA ALA A 128 -3.04 14.74 2.46
C ALA A 128 -4.24 15.18 3.32
N GLN A 129 -3.99 15.60 4.57
CA GLN A 129 -5.03 16.15 5.45
C GLN A 129 -5.70 17.39 4.82
N ALA A 130 -4.90 18.32 4.26
CA ALA A 130 -5.42 19.53 3.64
C ALA A 130 -6.22 19.21 2.36
N LEU A 131 -5.73 18.31 1.51
CA LEU A 131 -6.40 17.85 0.29
C LEU A 131 -7.76 17.24 0.62
N LEU A 132 -7.83 16.30 1.57
CA LEU A 132 -9.08 15.65 1.94
C LEU A 132 -10.07 16.64 2.57
N ARG A 133 -9.60 17.66 3.30
CA ARG A 133 -10.49 18.66 3.90
C ARG A 133 -11.00 19.71 2.91
N LYS A 134 -10.18 20.11 1.94
CA LYS A 134 -10.53 21.17 0.98
C LYS A 134 -11.21 20.60 -0.27
N GLY A 135 -10.79 19.42 -0.70
CA GLY A 135 -11.19 18.79 -1.95
C GLY A 135 -12.42 17.90 -1.87
N SER A 136 -12.89 17.52 -0.67
CA SER A 136 -14.06 16.64 -0.52
C SER A 136 -15.18 17.24 0.32
N ALA A 137 -16.38 16.66 0.21
CA ALA A 137 -17.52 17.05 1.02
C ALA A 137 -17.27 16.81 2.53
N LYS A 138 -17.86 17.67 3.38
CA LYS A 138 -17.72 17.55 4.85
C LYS A 138 -18.19 16.19 5.37
N THR A 139 -19.25 15.64 4.77
CA THR A 139 -19.87 14.35 5.13
C THR A 139 -19.20 13.13 4.50
N ALA A 140 -18.22 13.31 3.61
CA ALA A 140 -17.52 12.19 2.99
C ALA A 140 -16.67 11.46 4.04
N ASP A 141 -16.66 10.13 3.96
CA ASP A 141 -15.65 9.31 4.63
C ASP A 141 -14.27 9.60 4.02
N LYS A 142 -13.25 9.72 4.87
CA LYS A 142 -11.92 10.19 4.48
C LYS A 142 -10.86 9.21 4.95
N ARG A 143 -10.03 8.76 4.01
CA ARG A 143 -8.97 7.78 4.28
C ARG A 143 -7.69 8.14 3.54
N ILE A 144 -6.56 7.92 4.21
CA ILE A 144 -5.22 7.92 3.64
C ILE A 144 -4.72 6.48 3.65
N LEU A 145 -4.34 5.97 2.48
CA LEU A 145 -3.64 4.69 2.32
C LEU A 145 -2.14 4.99 2.17
N LEU A 146 -1.33 4.56 3.14
CA LEU A 146 0.10 4.81 3.17
C LEU A 146 0.87 3.56 2.72
N PHE A 147 1.42 3.62 1.51
CA PHE A 147 2.33 2.60 1.00
C PHE A 147 3.77 2.96 1.37
N THR A 148 4.50 2.04 1.99
CA THR A 148 5.93 2.24 2.31
C THR A 148 6.63 0.92 2.61
N ASN A 149 7.91 0.84 2.26
CA ASN A 149 8.82 -0.23 2.64
C ASN A 149 9.80 0.20 3.76
N GLU A 150 9.59 1.37 4.37
CA GLU A 150 10.43 1.92 5.44
C GLU A 150 9.67 1.86 6.77
N ASP A 151 10.17 1.08 7.73
CA ASP A 151 9.52 0.79 9.01
C ASP A 151 10.01 1.67 10.17
N ASP A 152 11.21 2.27 10.09
CA ASP A 152 11.71 3.35 10.95
C ASP A 152 12.13 4.58 10.13
N PRO A 153 11.17 5.43 9.71
CA PRO A 153 11.44 6.63 8.91
C PRO A 153 12.47 7.59 9.51
N PHE A 154 12.71 7.52 10.83
CA PHE A 154 13.68 8.37 11.54
C PHE A 154 14.87 7.57 12.10
N GLY A 155 15.09 6.32 11.65
CA GLY A 155 16.13 5.40 12.12
C GLY A 155 17.54 5.98 12.06
N ASN A 156 17.82 6.69 10.96
CA ASN A 156 19.12 7.30 10.70
C ASN A 156 19.36 8.62 11.44
N ILE A 157 18.35 9.18 12.10
CA ILE A 157 18.45 10.46 12.83
C ILE A 157 18.83 10.20 14.28
N LYS A 158 19.64 11.08 14.88
CA LYS A 158 20.15 10.88 16.25
C LYS A 158 19.70 11.99 17.20
N GLY A 159 19.64 11.64 18.49
CA GLY A 159 19.45 12.59 19.59
C GLY A 159 18.10 13.30 19.58
N ALA A 160 18.12 14.56 20.03
CA ALA A 160 16.91 15.38 20.20
C ALA A 160 16.12 15.57 18.89
N THR A 161 16.79 15.61 17.74
CA THR A 161 16.15 15.75 16.43
C THR A 161 15.26 14.56 16.10
N LYS A 162 15.71 13.32 16.36
CA LYS A 162 14.87 12.12 16.15
C LYS A 162 13.61 12.17 17.01
N ILE A 163 13.77 12.52 18.29
CA ILE A 163 12.67 12.61 19.25
C ILE A 163 11.65 13.65 18.81
N ASP A 164 12.11 14.84 18.42
CA ASP A 164 11.22 15.92 17.98
C ASP A 164 10.49 15.59 16.67
N MET A 165 11.20 15.05 15.67
CA MET A 165 10.60 14.65 14.40
C MET A 165 9.59 13.51 14.57
N THR A 166 9.91 12.51 15.39
CA THR A 166 8.99 11.42 15.72
C THR A 166 7.73 11.97 16.37
N ARG A 167 7.88 12.75 17.44
CA ARG A 167 6.77 13.35 18.19
C ARG A 167 5.88 14.23 17.31
N THR A 168 6.47 15.13 16.53
CA THR A 168 5.72 16.06 15.67
C THR A 168 4.99 15.34 14.53
N THR A 169 5.59 14.29 13.97
CA THR A 169 4.95 13.44 12.95
C THR A 169 3.77 12.70 13.53
N LEU A 170 3.94 12.06 14.70
CA LEU A 170 2.87 11.34 15.40
C LEU A 170 1.74 12.27 15.86
N GLN A 171 2.06 13.50 16.29
CA GLN A 171 1.04 14.49 16.61
C GLN A 171 0.25 14.91 15.36
N ARG A 172 0.92 15.20 14.24
CA ARG A 172 0.25 15.57 12.98
C ARG A 172 -0.68 14.47 12.48
N ALA A 173 -0.19 13.25 12.59
CA ALA A 173 -0.89 12.02 12.40
C ALA A 173 -2.21 11.97 13.20
N LYS A 174 -2.11 12.18 14.52
CA LYS A 174 -3.25 12.20 15.43
C LYS A 174 -4.23 13.33 15.09
N ASP A 175 -3.73 14.52 14.77
CA ASP A 175 -4.57 15.66 14.37
C ASP A 175 -5.41 15.33 13.11
N ALA A 176 -4.90 14.52 12.18
CA ALA A 176 -5.68 14.05 11.04
C ALA A 176 -6.79 13.08 11.46
N GLN A 177 -6.50 12.15 12.38
CA GLN A 177 -7.48 11.20 12.91
C GLN A 177 -8.57 11.90 13.73
N ASP A 178 -8.21 12.90 14.54
CA ASP A 178 -9.15 13.73 15.31
C ASP A 178 -10.09 14.54 14.39
N LEU A 179 -9.67 14.79 13.13
CA LEU A 179 -10.51 15.40 12.09
C LEU A 179 -11.33 14.37 11.28
N GLY A 180 -11.38 13.11 11.72
CA GLY A 180 -12.13 12.04 11.08
C GLY A 180 -11.47 11.45 9.84
N ILE A 181 -10.15 11.61 9.68
CA ILE A 181 -9.39 10.99 8.57
C ILE A 181 -8.74 9.71 9.08
N SER A 182 -9.17 8.57 8.54
CA SER A 182 -8.52 7.28 8.80
C SER A 182 -7.17 7.20 8.08
N ILE A 183 -6.19 6.55 8.69
CA ILE A 183 -4.85 6.35 8.09
C ILE A 183 -4.55 4.86 8.20
N GLU A 184 -4.39 4.21 7.05
CA GLU A 184 -4.18 2.78 6.92
C GLU A 184 -2.81 2.53 6.29
N LEU A 185 -2.00 1.71 6.96
CA LEU A 185 -0.66 1.35 6.50
C LEU A 185 -0.75 0.13 5.60
N LEU A 186 -0.11 0.22 4.43
CA LEU A 186 0.09 -0.86 3.47
C LEU A 186 1.60 -1.11 3.35
N PRO A 187 2.17 -1.95 4.23
CA PRO A 187 3.60 -2.19 4.24
C PRO A 187 4.02 -2.97 2.99
N LEU A 188 5.15 -2.57 2.40
CA LEU A 188 5.76 -3.22 1.26
C LEU A 188 7.01 -3.97 1.76
N SER A 189 6.87 -5.27 2.02
CA SER A 189 7.95 -6.14 2.51
C SER A 189 8.59 -6.93 1.38
N GLN A 190 9.88 -7.20 1.50
CA GLN A 190 10.53 -8.24 0.70
C GLN A 190 10.19 -9.62 1.28
N PRO A 191 10.25 -10.70 0.48
CA PRO A 191 10.00 -12.05 0.97
C PRO A 191 10.86 -12.47 2.16
N ASP A 192 12.09 -11.94 2.23
CA ASP A 192 13.10 -12.32 3.23
C ASP A 192 13.22 -11.31 4.40
N GLU A 193 12.45 -10.21 4.37
CA GLU A 193 12.52 -9.15 5.39
C GLU A 193 11.13 -8.75 5.87
N GLU A 194 10.88 -8.93 7.17
CA GLU A 194 9.61 -8.56 7.80
C GLU A 194 9.56 -7.05 8.10
N PHE A 195 8.46 -6.38 7.71
CA PHE A 195 8.23 -4.99 8.05
C PHE A 195 7.84 -4.84 9.53
N ASN A 196 8.68 -4.16 10.32
CA ASN A 196 8.46 -4.04 11.76
C ASN A 196 7.61 -2.80 12.12
N VAL A 197 6.29 -3.02 12.15
CA VAL A 197 5.31 -1.98 12.52
C VAL A 197 5.58 -1.36 13.90
N SER A 198 6.20 -2.08 14.83
CA SER A 198 6.45 -1.59 16.19
C SER A 198 7.51 -0.49 16.27
N LEU A 199 8.35 -0.30 15.25
CA LEU A 199 9.38 0.73 15.27
C LEU A 199 8.79 2.15 15.20
N PHE A 200 7.72 2.34 14.43
CA PHE A 200 7.11 3.66 14.26
C PHE A 200 5.58 3.65 14.13
N PHE A 201 4.98 2.62 13.54
CA PHE A 201 3.58 2.63 13.10
C PHE A 201 2.58 1.99 14.09
N ALA A 202 3.02 1.39 15.19
CA ALA A 202 2.17 0.64 16.11
C ALA A 202 1.05 1.46 16.78
N GLU A 203 1.29 2.73 17.12
CA GLU A 203 0.26 3.58 17.73
C GLU A 203 -0.86 3.99 16.75
N ARG A 204 -0.66 3.75 15.44
CA ARG A 204 -1.51 4.32 14.39
C ARG A 204 -2.63 3.38 13.93
N GLN A 205 -2.63 2.14 14.38
CA GLN A 205 -3.70 1.19 14.10
C GLN A 205 -4.91 1.50 15.00
N GLY A 206 -5.76 2.43 14.56
CA GLY A 206 -7.17 2.35 14.95
C GLY A 206 -7.64 0.95 14.59
N ALA A 207 -8.00 0.14 15.60
CA ALA A 207 -8.25 -1.30 15.55
C ALA A 207 -8.32 -1.90 14.13
N ILE A 208 -7.22 -2.52 13.67
CA ILE A 208 -7.24 -3.24 12.39
C ILE A 208 -8.39 -4.24 12.44
N THR A 209 -9.40 -3.97 11.62
CA THR A 209 -10.52 -4.86 11.39
C THR A 209 -10.24 -5.50 10.05
N TRP A 210 -9.62 -6.67 10.07
CA TRP A 210 -9.46 -7.51 8.89
C TRP A 210 -10.86 -7.77 8.31
N LEU A 211 -11.08 -7.56 7.02
CA LEU A 211 -12.38 -7.78 6.37
C LEU A 211 -12.30 -8.99 5.45
N ASP A 212 -13.36 -9.79 5.44
CA ASP A 212 -13.51 -10.90 4.50
C ASP A 212 -13.68 -10.35 3.07
N SER A 213 -12.89 -10.85 2.13
CA SER A 213 -12.76 -10.27 0.79
C SER A 213 -14.04 -10.36 -0.07
N VAL A 214 -14.98 -11.23 0.30
CA VAL A 214 -16.24 -11.44 -0.42
C VAL A 214 -17.40 -10.73 0.26
N SER A 215 -17.48 -10.80 1.59
CA SER A 215 -18.63 -10.29 2.38
C SER A 215 -18.41 -8.90 2.98
N ASN A 216 -17.16 -8.41 2.98
CA ASN A 216 -16.77 -7.11 3.53
C ASN A 216 -17.15 -6.92 5.03
N ARG A 217 -17.23 -8.04 5.77
CA ARG A 217 -17.50 -8.10 7.21
C ARG A 217 -16.19 -8.35 7.99
N PRO A 218 -16.11 -7.94 9.27
CA PRO A 218 -14.97 -8.26 10.13
C PRO A 218 -14.64 -9.75 10.16
N LEU A 219 -13.42 -10.11 9.75
CA LEU A 219 -12.82 -11.42 9.92
C LEU A 219 -12.70 -11.71 11.42
N LYS A 220 -13.51 -12.66 11.89
CA LYS A 220 -13.31 -13.29 13.19
C LYS A 220 -12.18 -14.30 13.04
N ALA A 221 -11.03 -14.02 13.63
CA ALA A 221 -9.97 -15.00 13.75
C ALA A 221 -10.37 -16.05 14.79
N GLU A 222 -11.03 -17.12 14.36
CA GLU A 222 -11.21 -18.33 15.16
C GLU A 222 -10.12 -19.33 14.79
N ARG A 223 -9.15 -19.55 15.67
CA ARG A 223 -8.17 -20.64 15.53
C ARG A 223 -8.88 -21.97 15.83
N SER A 224 -9.49 -22.56 14.82
CA SER A 224 -9.98 -23.94 14.88
C SER A 224 -8.84 -24.87 14.45
N PHE A 225 -8.45 -25.79 15.34
CA PHE A 225 -7.49 -26.83 15.00
C PHE A 225 -8.23 -27.97 14.32
N ILE A 226 -7.73 -28.45 13.18
CA ILE A 226 -8.28 -29.59 12.46
C ILE A 226 -7.36 -30.77 12.70
N CYS A 227 -7.93 -31.90 13.15
CA CYS A 227 -7.18 -33.15 13.26
C CYS A 227 -6.78 -33.63 11.87
N SER A 228 -5.47 -33.87 11.64
CA SER A 228 -4.94 -34.32 10.34
C SER A 228 -5.53 -35.65 9.88
N ASP A 229 -5.88 -36.53 10.82
CA ASP A 229 -6.22 -37.92 10.50
C ASP A 229 -7.73 -38.13 10.37
N THR A 230 -8.53 -37.29 11.03
CA THR A 230 -10.00 -37.46 11.08
C THR A 230 -10.77 -36.30 10.48
N GLY A 231 -10.13 -35.18 10.15
CA GLY A 231 -10.79 -33.97 9.66
C GLY A 231 -11.73 -33.31 10.68
N ALA A 232 -11.74 -33.80 11.93
CA ALA A 232 -12.63 -33.28 12.97
C ALA A 232 -12.14 -31.91 13.47
N LEU A 233 -13.08 -30.98 13.62
CA LEU A 233 -12.83 -29.66 14.18
C LEU A 233 -12.67 -29.76 15.71
N VAL A 234 -11.52 -29.39 16.23
CA VAL A 234 -11.23 -29.41 17.67
C VAL A 234 -11.80 -28.15 18.29
N GLN A 235 -12.93 -28.29 18.99
CA GLN A 235 -13.70 -27.18 19.55
C GLN A 235 -13.15 -26.64 20.89
N GLU A 236 -12.20 -27.34 21.53
CA GLU A 236 -11.65 -26.95 22.83
C GLU A 236 -10.12 -26.82 22.83
N PRO A 237 -9.53 -25.89 23.60
CA PRO A 237 -8.09 -25.75 23.72
C PRO A 237 -7.46 -27.02 24.34
N LEU A 238 -6.46 -27.58 23.65
CA LEU A 238 -5.70 -28.75 24.12
C LEU A 238 -5.11 -28.50 25.51
N LYS A 239 -5.61 -29.22 26.53
CA LYS A 239 -4.99 -29.26 27.86
C LYS A 239 -3.61 -29.92 27.75
N ARG A 240 -2.53 -29.13 27.88
CA ARG A 240 -1.13 -29.59 27.88
C ARG A 240 -0.69 -30.21 29.21
N TYR A 241 -1.43 -31.19 29.72
CA TYR A 241 -0.95 -32.06 30.80
C TYR A 241 -1.78 -33.33 30.90
N GLN A 242 -1.11 -34.46 31.12
CA GLN A 242 -1.75 -35.70 31.57
C GLN A 242 -1.58 -35.80 33.09
N PRO A 243 -2.65 -35.85 33.89
CA PRO A 243 -2.53 -36.11 35.31
C PRO A 243 -2.14 -37.58 35.53
N TYR A 244 -1.00 -37.80 36.19
CA TYR A 244 -0.59 -39.14 36.63
C TYR A 244 -1.45 -39.53 37.85
N LYS A 245 -2.17 -40.65 37.77
CA LYS A 245 -2.79 -41.27 38.95
C LYS A 245 -1.69 -42.01 39.73
N LYS A 246 -1.56 -41.70 41.01
CA LYS A 246 -0.84 -42.54 41.97
C LYS A 246 -1.67 -43.77 42.30
#